data_AF-A0A8S3I057-F1
#
_entry.id   AF-A0A8S3I057-F1
#
_cell.length_a   1.000
_cell.length_b   1.000
_cell.length_c   1.000
_cell.angle_alpha   90.00
_cell.angle_beta   90.00
_cell.angle_gamma   90.00
#
_symmetry.space_group_name_H-M   'P 1'
#
loop_
_entity.id
_entity.type
_entity.pdbx_description
1 polymer ?
#
loop_
_entity_poly.entity_id
_entity_poly.type
_entity_poly.pdbx_seq_one_letter_code
_entity_poly.pdbx_strand_id
1 'polypeptide(L)'
;MNRCIHCTRCIRFGNEVAGVSDLGSTGRGSDMVIGTYVERLFMSELSGNVIDLCPVGALTSKPYAFTARPWELRKTESIDVMDALGSNIVVNTRGGDVLRVVPRINEEVNEEWISDKTRFAYDGLKRQRLTAPMLKNRDGFLVPCDWEDALSVVAERIGQAGSGTKIAALAGRFCDAEGLITLKDFMNQLGCETVCVEEPFPNAGASIDLRSNYLFNGT
;
A
#
# COMPACT_ATOMS: atom_id res chain seq x y z
N MET A 1 -17.77 -14.23 -20.70
CA MET A 1 -16.50 -14.98 -20.89
C MET A 1 -16.08 -15.14 -22.36
N ASN A 2 -16.67 -14.39 -23.30
CA ASN A 2 -16.46 -14.58 -24.75
C ASN A 2 -15.04 -14.31 -25.26
N ARG A 3 -14.21 -13.62 -24.47
CA ARG A 3 -12.78 -13.37 -24.80
C ARG A 3 -11.85 -14.47 -24.28
N CYS A 4 -12.32 -15.35 -23.40
CA CYS A 4 -11.48 -16.38 -22.81
C CYS A 4 -11.12 -17.44 -23.85
N ILE A 5 -9.86 -17.87 -23.84
CA ILE A 5 -9.33 -18.91 -24.73
C ILE A 5 -9.17 -20.27 -24.02
N HIS A 6 -9.82 -20.45 -22.87
CA HIS A 6 -9.78 -21.69 -22.08
C HIS A 6 -8.37 -22.20 -21.71
N CYS A 7 -7.38 -21.31 -21.58
CA CYS A 7 -6.00 -21.67 -21.24
C CYS A 7 -5.76 -22.17 -19.80
N THR A 8 -6.82 -22.19 -18.97
CA THR A 8 -6.85 -22.64 -17.56
C THR A 8 -5.81 -22.02 -16.60
N ARG A 9 -5.08 -20.95 -17.01
CA ARG A 9 -4.10 -20.27 -16.14
C ARG A 9 -4.70 -19.74 -14.85
N CYS A 10 -5.89 -19.14 -14.92
CA CYS A 10 -6.57 -18.60 -13.73
C CYS A 10 -7.02 -19.70 -12.76
N ILE A 11 -7.44 -20.87 -13.27
CA ILE A 11 -7.81 -22.03 -12.45
C ILE A 11 -6.58 -22.57 -11.72
N ARG A 12 -5.46 -22.74 -12.44
CA ARG A 12 -4.20 -23.20 -11.84
C ARG A 12 -3.69 -22.23 -10.79
N PHE A 13 -3.65 -20.93 -11.08
CA PHE A 13 -3.27 -19.92 -10.10
C PHE A 13 -4.16 -19.95 -8.85
N GLY A 14 -5.49 -20.05 -9.04
CA GLY A 14 -6.44 -20.17 -7.95
C GLY A 14 -6.13 -21.36 -7.03
N ASN A 15 -5.86 -22.53 -7.62
CA ASN A 15 -5.60 -23.75 -6.86
C ASN A 15 -4.18 -23.81 -6.25
N GLU A 16 -3.17 -23.38 -6.99
CA GLU A 16 -1.76 -23.61 -6.65
C GLU A 16 -1.15 -22.45 -5.85
N VAL A 17 -1.46 -21.20 -6.20
CA VAL A 17 -0.83 -20.01 -5.60
C VAL A 17 -1.76 -19.35 -4.60
N ALA A 18 -2.98 -19.01 -5.02
CA ALA A 18 -3.95 -18.36 -4.14
C ALA A 18 -4.57 -19.33 -3.11
N GLY A 19 -4.42 -20.64 -3.30
CA GLY A 19 -4.96 -21.67 -2.40
C GLY A 19 -6.49 -21.70 -2.31
N VAL A 20 -7.20 -21.10 -3.26
CA VAL A 20 -8.66 -21.01 -3.31
C VAL A 20 -9.19 -21.66 -4.59
N SER A 21 -9.84 -22.82 -4.42
CA SER A 21 -10.36 -23.65 -5.52
C SER A 21 -11.78 -23.26 -5.96
N ASP A 22 -12.04 -21.96 -6.12
CA ASP A 22 -13.35 -21.44 -6.52
C ASP A 22 -13.52 -21.39 -8.04
N LEU A 23 -12.42 -21.23 -8.79
CA LEU A 23 -12.45 -21.21 -10.25
C LEU A 23 -12.35 -22.63 -10.80
N GLY A 24 -13.27 -22.97 -11.70
CA GLY A 24 -13.28 -24.25 -12.39
C GLY A 24 -13.73 -24.13 -13.85
N SER A 25 -13.69 -25.25 -14.55
CA SER A 25 -14.27 -25.40 -15.88
C SER A 25 -15.61 -26.14 -15.75
N THR A 26 -16.70 -25.50 -16.16
CA THR A 26 -18.03 -26.12 -16.24
C THR A 26 -18.38 -26.40 -17.69
N GLY A 27 -19.04 -27.51 -17.97
CA GLY A 27 -19.41 -27.91 -19.33
C GLY A 27 -18.28 -28.65 -20.07
N ARG A 28 -18.45 -28.83 -21.39
CA ARG A 28 -17.51 -29.56 -22.26
C ARG A 28 -17.56 -29.04 -23.68
N GLY A 29 -16.48 -29.28 -24.45
CA GLY A 29 -16.39 -28.83 -25.84
C GLY A 29 -16.34 -27.31 -25.95
N SER A 30 -16.98 -26.75 -26.98
CA SER A 30 -17.08 -25.30 -27.19
C SER A 30 -17.88 -24.58 -26.10
N ASP A 31 -18.80 -25.30 -25.44
CA ASP A 31 -19.69 -24.74 -24.41
C ASP A 31 -19.05 -24.77 -23.03
N MET A 32 -17.75 -25.12 -22.93
CA MET A 32 -17.00 -25.04 -21.69
C MET A 32 -16.89 -23.58 -21.25
N VAL A 33 -17.17 -23.30 -19.98
CA VAL A 33 -17.02 -21.96 -19.39
C VAL A 33 -16.11 -22.03 -18.18
N ILE A 34 -15.14 -21.13 -18.12
CA ILE A 34 -14.31 -20.94 -16.93
C ILE A 34 -15.00 -19.93 -16.02
N GLY A 35 -15.15 -20.27 -14.74
CA GLY A 35 -15.78 -19.43 -13.74
C GLY A 35 -16.10 -20.21 -12.48
N THR A 36 -16.86 -19.60 -11.57
CA THR A 36 -17.44 -20.29 -10.42
C THR A 36 -18.72 -20.99 -10.87
N TYR A 37 -18.92 -22.25 -10.47
CA TYR A 37 -20.14 -22.99 -10.82
C TYR A 37 -21.39 -22.37 -10.20
N VAL A 38 -21.26 -21.91 -8.95
CA VAL A 38 -22.25 -21.08 -8.25
C VAL A 38 -21.85 -19.62 -8.35
N GLU A 39 -22.81 -18.70 -8.18
CA GLU A 39 -22.50 -17.27 -8.09
C GLU A 39 -21.76 -16.98 -6.77
N ARG A 40 -20.43 -17.03 -6.85
CA ARG A 40 -19.52 -16.81 -5.73
C ARG A 40 -18.45 -15.81 -6.15
N LEU A 41 -18.11 -14.91 -5.22
CA LEU A 41 -16.97 -14.02 -5.42
C LEU A 41 -15.69 -14.80 -5.17
N PHE A 42 -14.75 -14.71 -6.11
CA PHE A 42 -13.39 -15.21 -5.92
C PHE A 42 -12.67 -14.28 -4.94
N MET A 43 -12.75 -14.63 -3.66
CA MET A 43 -12.23 -13.84 -2.55
C MET A 43 -10.95 -14.51 -2.02
N SER A 44 -9.81 -13.94 -2.40
CA SER A 44 -8.49 -14.24 -1.85
C SER A 44 -7.71 -12.93 -1.81
N GLU A 45 -6.76 -12.81 -0.90
CA GLU A 45 -5.84 -11.69 -0.78
C GLU A 45 -4.93 -11.51 -2.00
N LEU A 46 -4.76 -12.55 -2.83
CA LEU A 46 -3.98 -12.53 -4.07
C LEU A 46 -4.85 -12.64 -5.34
N SER A 47 -6.17 -12.50 -5.21
CA SER A 47 -7.12 -12.83 -6.28
C SER A 47 -6.96 -11.97 -7.55
N GLY A 48 -6.57 -10.70 -7.39
CA GLY A 48 -6.39 -9.73 -8.46
C GLY A 48 -5.19 -10.00 -9.36
N ASN A 49 -4.25 -10.85 -8.96
CA ASN A 49 -3.12 -11.25 -9.81
C ASN A 49 -3.56 -12.06 -11.04
N VAL A 50 -4.75 -12.66 -11.01
CA VAL A 50 -5.35 -13.34 -12.16
C VAL A 50 -5.52 -12.40 -13.37
N ILE A 51 -5.61 -11.09 -13.14
CA ILE A 51 -5.71 -10.08 -14.19
C ILE A 51 -4.43 -10.04 -15.03
N ASP A 52 -3.26 -10.13 -14.41
CA ASP A 52 -1.97 -10.07 -15.10
C ASP A 52 -1.66 -11.39 -15.83
N LEU A 53 -2.11 -12.50 -15.25
CA LEU A 53 -2.00 -13.84 -15.84
C LEU A 53 -2.85 -14.04 -17.11
N CYS A 54 -3.94 -13.28 -17.26
CA CYS A 54 -4.90 -13.48 -18.33
C CYS A 54 -4.36 -12.97 -19.68
N PRO A 55 -4.09 -13.85 -20.67
CA PRO A 55 -3.43 -13.43 -21.91
C PRO A 55 -4.31 -12.63 -22.88
N VAL A 56 -5.63 -12.59 -22.65
CA VAL A 56 -6.64 -12.14 -23.65
C VAL A 56 -7.59 -11.07 -23.13
N GLY A 57 -7.38 -10.57 -21.89
CA GLY A 57 -8.26 -9.56 -21.29
C GLY A 57 -9.69 -10.04 -21.07
N ALA A 58 -9.88 -11.34 -20.81
CA ALA A 58 -11.15 -11.88 -20.34
C ALA A 58 -11.40 -11.53 -18.86
N LEU A 59 -10.31 -11.47 -18.09
CA LEU A 59 -10.29 -11.01 -16.70
C LEU A 59 -9.48 -9.71 -16.66
N THR A 60 -10.13 -8.62 -16.24
CA THR A 60 -9.55 -7.28 -16.22
C THR A 60 -9.85 -6.60 -14.90
N SER A 61 -8.98 -5.69 -14.48
CA SER A 61 -9.22 -4.84 -13.31
C SER A 61 -10.50 -4.01 -13.52
N LYS A 62 -11.51 -4.25 -12.69
CA LYS A 62 -12.77 -3.50 -12.70
C LYS A 62 -12.57 -2.03 -12.31
N PRO A 63 -11.78 -1.68 -11.27
CA PRO A 63 -11.50 -0.27 -10.94
C PRO A 63 -10.78 0.50 -12.05
N TYR A 64 -9.93 -0.17 -12.82
CA TYR A 64 -9.19 0.45 -13.94
C TYR A 64 -9.96 0.41 -15.28
N ALA A 65 -11.10 -0.28 -15.33
CA ALA A 65 -11.81 -0.56 -16.57
C ALA A 65 -12.12 0.73 -17.35
N PHE A 66 -11.67 0.77 -18.61
CA PHE A 66 -11.89 1.87 -19.56
C PHE A 66 -11.34 3.25 -19.18
N THR A 67 -10.49 3.35 -18.15
CA THR A 67 -9.93 4.64 -17.72
C THR A 67 -8.78 5.14 -18.61
N ALA A 68 -7.90 4.24 -19.05
CA ALA A 68 -6.75 4.56 -19.89
C ALA A 68 -6.27 3.38 -20.75
N ARG A 69 -5.35 3.67 -21.68
CA ARG A 69 -4.71 2.64 -22.52
C ARG A 69 -3.24 2.44 -22.14
N PRO A 70 -2.70 1.21 -22.25
CA PRO A 70 -1.35 0.91 -21.77
C PRO A 70 -0.24 1.78 -22.36
N TRP A 71 -0.37 2.23 -23.61
CA TRP A 71 0.63 3.07 -24.29
C TRP A 71 0.59 4.55 -23.86
N GLU A 72 -0.46 4.99 -23.17
CA GLU A 72 -0.58 6.36 -22.65
C GLU A 72 0.09 6.51 -21.27
N LEU A 73 0.42 5.39 -20.62
CA LEU A 73 0.85 5.36 -19.23
C LEU A 73 2.36 5.55 -19.13
N ARG A 74 2.77 6.44 -18.22
CA ARG A 74 4.16 6.49 -17.75
C ARG A 74 4.35 5.46 -16.66
N LYS A 75 5.40 4.67 -16.78
CA LYS A 75 5.75 3.60 -15.84
C LYS A 75 6.83 4.14 -14.89
N THR A 76 6.53 4.13 -13.60
CA THR A 76 7.51 4.43 -12.54
C THR A 76 7.68 3.19 -11.69
N GLU A 77 8.90 2.68 -11.61
CA GLU A 77 9.24 1.57 -10.71
C GLU A 77 9.32 2.10 -9.27
N SER A 78 8.64 1.43 -8.35
CA SER A 78 8.50 1.84 -6.95
C SER A 78 8.37 0.60 -6.06
N ILE A 79 8.29 0.84 -4.75
CA ILE A 79 8.07 -0.18 -3.72
C ILE A 79 6.70 0.04 -3.07
N ASP A 80 6.02 -1.04 -2.70
CA ASP A 80 4.79 -1.00 -1.93
C ASP A 80 5.04 -0.73 -0.45
N VAL A 81 4.12 0.00 0.18
CA VAL A 81 4.16 0.37 1.60
C VAL A 81 2.91 -0.10 2.36
N MET A 82 1.99 -0.81 1.70
CA MET A 82 0.72 -1.26 2.30
C MET A 82 0.89 -2.37 3.34
N ASP A 83 1.99 -3.11 3.26
CA ASP A 83 2.45 -4.10 4.22
C ASP A 83 3.98 -4.05 4.36
N ALA A 84 4.50 -4.80 5.33
CA ALA A 84 5.94 -4.85 5.61
C ALA A 84 6.73 -5.79 4.68
N LEU A 85 6.08 -6.37 3.65
CA LEU A 85 6.77 -7.21 2.66
C LEU A 85 7.62 -6.36 1.71
N GLY A 86 7.18 -5.11 1.44
CA GLY A 86 7.91 -4.22 0.53
C GLY A 86 7.90 -4.72 -0.91
N SER A 87 6.75 -5.18 -1.38
CA SER A 87 6.61 -5.78 -2.72
C SER A 87 7.03 -4.81 -3.83
N ASN A 88 7.72 -5.32 -4.84
CA ASN A 88 8.15 -4.49 -5.97
C ASN A 88 6.98 -4.19 -6.92
N ILE A 89 6.76 -2.92 -7.23
CA ILE A 89 5.62 -2.46 -8.04
C ILE A 89 6.01 -1.51 -9.17
N VAL A 90 5.16 -1.45 -10.19
CA VAL A 90 5.17 -0.43 -11.22
C VAL A 90 3.90 0.41 -11.09
N VAL A 91 4.10 1.67 -10.72
CA VAL A 91 3.04 2.67 -10.63
C VAL A 91 2.84 3.27 -12.01
N ASN A 92 1.67 3.02 -12.61
CA ASN A 92 1.32 3.59 -13.90
C ASN A 92 0.56 4.89 -13.71
N THR A 93 1.11 5.98 -14.25
CA THR A 93 0.55 7.33 -14.11
C THR A 93 0.18 7.93 -15.46
N ARG A 94 -0.79 8.85 -15.44
CA ARG A 94 -1.18 9.70 -16.58
C ARG A 94 -1.63 11.05 -16.06
N GLY A 95 -1.03 12.14 -16.54
CA GLY A 95 -1.43 13.50 -16.15
C GLY A 95 -1.23 13.83 -14.66
N GLY A 96 -0.27 13.18 -13.99
CA GLY A 96 -0.03 13.33 -12.55
C GLY A 96 -0.86 12.40 -11.65
N ASP A 97 -1.84 11.71 -12.24
CA ASP A 97 -2.72 10.79 -11.54
C ASP A 97 -2.21 9.35 -11.62
N VAL A 98 -2.22 8.64 -10.48
CA VAL A 98 -2.04 7.19 -10.44
C VAL A 98 -3.31 6.51 -10.97
N LEU A 99 -3.16 5.64 -11.98
CA LEU A 99 -4.30 4.97 -12.61
C LEU A 99 -4.37 3.47 -12.31
N ARG A 100 -3.22 2.80 -12.18
CA ARG A 100 -3.14 1.41 -11.76
C ARG A 100 -1.76 1.09 -11.20
N VAL A 101 -1.71 0.08 -10.34
CA VAL A 101 -0.48 -0.50 -9.80
C VAL A 101 -0.39 -1.95 -10.31
N VAL A 102 0.79 -2.32 -10.80
CA VAL A 102 1.08 -3.65 -11.37
C VAL A 102 2.35 -4.19 -10.68
N PRO A 103 2.47 -5.50 -10.43
CA PRO A 103 3.69 -6.08 -9.88
C PRO A 103 4.90 -5.86 -10.81
N ARG A 104 6.08 -5.76 -10.20
CA ARG A 104 7.38 -5.87 -10.88
C ARG A 104 8.05 -7.17 -10.41
N ILE A 105 8.73 -7.85 -11.33
CA ILE A 105 9.38 -9.12 -11.01
C ILE A 105 10.51 -8.91 -10.00
N ASN A 106 10.49 -9.66 -8.91
CA ASN A 106 11.56 -9.77 -7.93
C ASN A 106 11.51 -11.13 -7.24
N GLU A 107 12.38 -12.05 -7.68
CA GLU A 107 12.47 -13.43 -7.19
C GLU A 107 12.75 -13.53 -5.67
N GLU A 108 13.36 -12.51 -5.06
CA GLU A 108 13.70 -12.55 -3.62
C GLU A 108 12.54 -12.13 -2.70
N VAL A 109 11.54 -11.42 -3.23
CA VAL A 109 10.49 -10.80 -2.40
C VAL A 109 9.10 -11.26 -2.80
N ASN A 110 8.68 -10.95 -4.01
CA ASN A 110 7.28 -11.08 -4.42
C ASN A 110 7.10 -11.89 -5.71
N GLU A 111 8.18 -12.44 -6.27
CA GLU A 111 8.21 -13.10 -7.57
C GLU A 111 7.55 -12.20 -8.62
N GLU A 112 6.30 -12.48 -9.01
CA GLU A 112 5.49 -11.64 -9.90
C GLU A 112 4.13 -11.24 -9.30
N TRP A 113 3.92 -11.45 -8.00
CA TRP A 113 2.64 -11.28 -7.30
C TRP A 113 2.62 -10.04 -6.41
N ILE A 114 1.43 -9.49 -6.21
CA ILE A 114 1.15 -8.47 -5.18
C ILE A 114 -0.20 -8.72 -4.53
N SER A 115 -0.38 -8.24 -3.31
CA SER A 115 -1.68 -8.31 -2.63
C SER A 115 -2.74 -7.45 -3.33
N ASP A 116 -4.00 -7.81 -3.15
CA ASP A 116 -5.14 -7.02 -3.64
C ASP A 116 -5.23 -5.66 -2.96
N LYS A 117 -4.74 -5.56 -1.72
CA LYS A 117 -4.60 -4.28 -1.02
C LYS A 117 -3.65 -3.37 -1.81
N THR A 118 -2.43 -3.83 -2.11
CA THR A 118 -1.44 -3.11 -2.92
C THR A 118 -2.01 -2.73 -4.29
N ARG A 119 -2.68 -3.68 -4.95
CA ARG A 119 -3.17 -3.52 -6.32
C ARG A 119 -4.27 -2.47 -6.44
N PHE A 120 -5.17 -2.36 -5.45
CA PHE A 120 -6.37 -1.53 -5.55
C PHE A 120 -6.40 -0.32 -4.62
N ALA A 121 -5.45 -0.18 -3.68
CA ALA A 121 -5.43 0.94 -2.74
C ALA A 121 -5.09 2.31 -3.38
N TYR A 122 -4.66 2.34 -4.65
CA TYR A 122 -4.31 3.59 -5.34
C TYR A 122 -5.48 4.58 -5.48
N ASP A 123 -6.74 4.13 -5.42
CA ASP A 123 -7.91 5.04 -5.39
C ASP A 123 -7.89 5.93 -4.13
N GLY A 124 -7.41 5.38 -3.00
CA GLY A 124 -7.27 6.12 -1.75
C GLY A 124 -6.32 7.31 -1.86
N LEU A 125 -5.32 7.25 -2.74
CA LEU A 125 -4.37 8.36 -2.94
C LEU A 125 -5.03 9.62 -3.52
N LYS A 126 -6.22 9.51 -4.10
CA LYS A 126 -6.96 10.64 -4.68
C LYS A 126 -8.05 11.19 -3.76
N ARG A 127 -8.39 10.48 -2.68
CA ARG A 127 -9.55 10.78 -1.85
C ARG A 127 -9.10 11.17 -0.45
N GLN A 128 -9.77 12.15 0.16
CA GLN A 128 -9.51 12.62 1.53
C GLN A 128 -8.04 13.02 1.79
N ARG A 129 -7.41 13.66 0.80
CA ARG A 129 -6.03 14.16 0.94
C ARG A 129 -6.00 15.45 1.75
N LEU A 130 -5.01 15.55 2.64
CA LEU A 130 -4.64 16.81 3.28
C LEU A 130 -3.91 17.68 2.25
N THR A 131 -4.60 18.68 1.71
CA THR A 131 -4.09 19.56 0.64
C THR A 131 -3.51 20.88 1.14
N ALA A 132 -3.95 21.34 2.32
CA ALA A 132 -3.51 22.57 2.96
C ALA A 132 -3.33 22.33 4.47
N PRO A 133 -2.38 23.02 5.12
CA PRO A 133 -2.27 23.00 6.56
C PRO A 133 -3.50 23.68 7.19
N MET A 134 -3.92 23.18 8.37
CA MET A 134 -5.12 23.67 9.04
C MET A 134 -4.84 23.91 10.53
N LEU A 135 -5.38 24.99 11.06
CA LEU A 135 -5.33 25.34 12.48
C LEU A 135 -6.73 25.37 13.08
N LYS A 136 -6.84 25.10 14.39
CA LYS A 136 -8.11 25.20 15.10
C LYS A 136 -8.46 26.67 15.36
N ASN A 137 -9.66 27.07 14.97
CA ASN A 137 -10.21 28.37 15.33
C ASN A 137 -10.65 28.40 16.81
N ARG A 138 -11.11 29.57 17.28
CA ARG A 138 -11.60 29.75 18.66
C ARG A 138 -12.80 28.86 18.99
N ASP A 139 -13.57 28.46 17.98
CA ASP A 139 -14.74 27.59 18.10
C ASP A 139 -14.38 26.08 18.01
N GLY A 140 -13.09 25.74 17.81
CA GLY A 140 -12.58 24.37 17.77
C GLY A 140 -12.59 23.69 16.39
N PHE A 141 -13.03 24.38 15.33
CA PHE A 141 -13.04 23.86 13.95
C PHE A 141 -11.69 24.06 13.26
N LEU A 142 -11.31 23.10 12.40
CA LEU A 142 -10.11 23.19 11.56
C LEU A 142 -10.38 24.12 10.37
N VAL A 143 -9.55 25.15 10.22
CA VAL A 143 -9.62 26.13 9.14
C VAL A 143 -8.29 26.12 8.37
N PRO A 144 -8.30 26.12 7.02
CA PRO A 144 -7.09 26.23 6.21
C PRO A 144 -6.31 27.51 6.52
N CYS A 145 -4.98 27.41 6.54
CA CYS A 145 -4.05 28.50 6.79
C CYS A 145 -2.80 28.38 5.90
N ASP A 146 -1.94 29.40 5.93
CA ASP A 146 -0.66 29.36 5.24
C ASP A 146 0.39 28.57 6.04
N TRP A 147 1.45 28.10 5.36
CA TRP A 147 2.52 27.32 5.98
C TRP A 147 3.27 28.11 7.07
N GLU A 148 3.45 29.41 6.89
CA GLU A 148 4.13 30.29 7.84
C GLU A 148 3.36 30.39 9.17
N ASP A 149 2.04 30.56 9.08
CA ASP A 149 1.16 30.58 10.25
C ASP A 149 1.13 29.22 10.96
N ALA A 150 1.01 28.13 10.20
CA ALA A 150 0.99 26.78 10.77
C ALA A 150 2.29 26.46 11.53
N LEU A 151 3.44 26.73 10.90
CA LEU A 151 4.75 26.42 11.48
C LEU A 151 5.10 27.33 12.65
N SER A 152 4.75 28.62 12.59
CA SER A 152 4.99 29.56 13.69
C SER A 152 4.19 29.17 14.95
N VAL A 153 2.92 28.80 14.80
CA VAL A 153 2.09 28.31 15.91
C VAL A 153 2.66 27.02 16.49
N VAL A 154 3.09 26.06 15.65
CA VAL A 154 3.71 24.82 16.13
C VAL A 154 5.01 25.13 16.90
N ALA A 155 5.87 26.00 16.38
CA ALA A 155 7.11 26.39 17.03
C ALA A 155 6.87 27.10 18.38
N GLU A 156 5.89 28.00 18.44
CA GLU A 156 5.50 28.68 19.68
C GLU A 156 5.01 27.67 20.74
N ARG A 157 4.17 26.71 20.35
CA ARG A 157 3.66 25.67 21.24
C ARG A 157 4.77 24.76 21.78
N ILE A 158 5.72 24.40 20.92
CA ILE A 158 6.91 23.63 21.31
C ILE A 158 7.76 24.46 22.28
N GLY A 159 7.99 25.75 22.01
CA GLY A 159 8.71 26.65 22.91
C GLY A 159 8.03 26.82 24.28
N GLN A 160 6.69 26.92 24.31
CA GLN A 160 5.90 27.02 25.54
C GLN A 160 5.91 25.73 26.36
N ALA A 161 5.97 24.56 25.72
CA ALA A 161 6.05 23.28 26.41
C ALA A 161 7.36 23.12 27.20
N GLY A 162 8.41 23.86 26.82
CA GLY A 162 9.75 23.80 27.38
C GLY A 162 10.53 22.57 26.92
N SER A 163 11.75 22.40 27.42
CA SER A 163 12.54 21.19 27.20
C SER A 163 12.14 20.06 28.15
N GLY A 164 12.20 18.81 27.66
CA GLY A 164 12.05 17.60 28.48
C GLY A 164 10.78 16.78 28.23
N THR A 165 10.42 15.91 29.18
CA THR A 165 9.47 14.78 29.08
C THR A 165 8.00 15.11 28.73
N LYS A 166 7.68 16.35 28.36
CA LYS A 166 6.31 16.78 27.99
C LYS A 166 6.02 16.67 26.50
N ILE A 167 7.05 16.56 25.66
CA ILE A 167 6.92 16.40 24.22
C ILE A 167 7.15 14.94 23.86
N ALA A 168 6.25 14.38 23.07
CA ALA A 168 6.40 13.05 22.49
C ALA A 168 6.03 13.11 21.01
N ALA A 169 6.70 12.27 20.22
CA ALA A 169 6.41 12.11 18.81
C ALA A 169 5.88 10.70 18.56
N LEU A 170 4.81 10.59 17.77
CA LEU A 170 4.26 9.31 17.30
C LEU A 170 4.39 9.27 15.79
N ALA A 171 5.22 8.35 15.30
CA ALA A 171 5.39 8.11 13.87
C ALA A 171 4.37 7.10 13.35
N GLY A 172 3.73 7.46 12.24
CA GLY A 172 2.77 6.59 11.56
C GLY A 172 3.47 5.47 10.78
N ARG A 173 2.71 4.41 10.46
CA ARG A 173 3.25 3.24 9.73
C ARG A 173 3.80 3.51 8.33
N PHE A 174 3.38 4.60 7.68
CA PHE A 174 3.75 4.94 6.30
C PHE A 174 4.88 5.99 6.22
N CYS A 175 5.52 6.31 7.34
CA CYS A 175 6.68 7.20 7.35
C CYS A 175 7.90 6.49 6.75
N ASP A 176 8.61 7.20 5.87
CA ASP A 176 9.89 6.77 5.32
C ASP A 176 11.02 6.89 6.34
N ALA A 177 12.15 6.23 6.07
CA ALA A 177 13.30 6.23 6.98
C ALA A 177 13.87 7.65 7.16
N GLU A 178 13.85 8.46 6.10
CA GLU A 178 14.28 9.84 6.06
C GLU A 178 13.39 10.74 6.94
N GLY A 179 12.07 10.59 6.88
CA GLY A 179 11.14 11.28 7.78
C GLY A 179 11.33 10.88 9.24
N LEU A 180 11.55 9.58 9.50
CA LEU A 180 11.79 9.07 10.85
C LEU A 180 13.10 9.60 11.47
N ILE A 181 14.20 9.63 10.72
CA ILE A 181 15.47 10.18 11.24
C ILE A 181 15.37 11.69 11.44
N THR A 182 14.70 12.42 10.54
CA THR A 182 14.48 13.86 10.69
C THR A 182 13.66 14.17 11.95
N LEU A 183 12.60 13.40 12.20
CA LEU A 183 11.78 13.53 13.41
C LEU A 183 12.57 13.20 14.68
N LYS A 184 13.40 12.14 14.64
CA LYS A 184 14.26 11.75 15.75
C LYS A 184 15.29 12.82 16.07
N ASP A 185 15.98 13.34 15.07
CA ASP A 185 17.00 14.38 15.24
C ASP A 185 16.39 15.69 15.75
N PHE A 186 15.20 16.05 15.24
CA PHE A 186 14.43 17.19 15.74
C PHE A 186 14.09 17.05 17.22
N MET A 187 13.58 15.89 17.64
CA MET A 187 13.23 15.63 19.03
C MET A 187 14.47 15.61 19.95
N ASN A 188 15.58 15.04 19.47
CA ASN A 188 16.86 15.06 20.19
C ASN A 188 17.38 16.49 20.41
N GLN A 189 17.25 17.39 19.42
CA GLN A 189 17.62 18.79 19.57
C GLN A 189 16.76 19.53 20.60
N LEU A 190 15.51 19.11 20.79
CA LEU A 190 14.63 19.60 21.86
C LEU A 190 14.90 18.95 23.24
N GLY A 191 15.88 18.04 23.32
CA GLY A 191 16.22 17.28 24.53
C GLY A 191 15.17 16.23 24.90
N CYS A 192 14.44 15.71 23.90
CA CYS A 192 13.37 14.72 24.09
C CYS A 192 13.70 13.41 23.37
N GLU A 193 13.72 12.30 24.09
CA GLU A 193 13.97 10.97 23.51
C GLU A 193 12.68 10.17 23.27
N THR A 194 11.52 10.71 23.65
CA THR A 194 10.22 10.04 23.55
C THR A 194 9.69 10.05 22.11
N VAL A 195 10.27 9.21 21.27
CA VAL A 195 9.81 8.96 19.88
C VAL A 195 9.29 7.54 19.80
N CYS A 196 7.99 7.42 19.53
CA CYS A 196 7.27 6.14 19.44
C CYS A 196 6.80 5.89 18.01
N VAL A 197 6.62 4.62 17.67
CA VAL A 197 5.92 4.18 16.46
C VAL A 197 4.51 3.70 16.82
N GLU A 198 3.58 3.71 15.86
CA GLU A 198 2.20 3.25 16.07
C GLU A 198 2.10 1.80 16.56
N GLU A 199 2.95 0.91 16.07
CA GLU A 199 2.90 -0.51 16.39
C GLU A 199 3.87 -0.86 17.52
N PRO A 200 3.39 -1.39 18.66
CA PRO A 200 4.25 -1.72 19.78
C PRO A 200 5.08 -2.98 19.49
N PHE A 201 6.39 -2.90 19.74
CA PHE A 201 7.29 -4.05 19.75
C PHE A 201 7.76 -4.36 21.19
N PRO A 202 7.92 -5.63 21.59
CA PRO A 202 8.33 -5.97 22.96
C PRO A 202 9.70 -5.40 23.30
N ASN A 203 9.78 -4.54 24.32
CA ASN A 203 11.03 -3.91 24.74
C ASN A 203 11.75 -4.67 25.87
N ALA A 204 11.67 -6.01 25.86
CA ALA A 204 12.31 -6.85 26.88
C ALA A 204 13.66 -7.39 26.36
N GLY A 205 14.73 -7.25 27.15
CA GLY A 205 16.07 -7.75 26.80
C GLY A 205 16.71 -6.95 25.67
N ALA A 206 17.43 -7.62 24.77
CA ALA A 206 18.14 -7.01 23.63
C ALA A 206 17.22 -6.61 22.45
N SER A 207 15.93 -6.39 22.72
CA SER A 207 14.79 -6.18 21.82
C SER A 207 15.17 -5.61 20.44
N ILE A 208 15.31 -4.29 20.34
CA ILE A 208 15.61 -3.53 19.13
C ILE A 208 17.12 -3.28 18.95
N ASP A 209 17.93 -3.63 19.95
CA ASP A 209 19.39 -3.50 19.89
C ASP A 209 19.99 -4.46 18.85
N LEU A 210 19.46 -5.68 18.78
CA LEU A 210 19.87 -6.70 17.82
C LEU A 210 18.90 -6.80 16.65
N ARG A 211 19.39 -6.53 15.43
CA ARG A 211 18.58 -6.58 14.19
C ARG A 211 17.91 -7.93 13.96
N SER A 212 18.52 -9.02 14.40
CA SER A 212 17.97 -10.37 14.26
C SER A 212 16.62 -10.54 14.94
N ASN A 213 16.26 -9.72 15.91
CA ASN A 213 15.05 -9.92 16.71
C ASN A 213 13.77 -9.43 16.01
N TYR A 214 13.89 -8.58 15.00
CA TYR A 214 12.74 -7.98 14.29
C TYR A 214 12.79 -8.16 12.78
N LEU A 215 13.78 -8.89 12.26
CA LEU A 215 13.87 -9.26 10.85
C LEU A 215 13.37 -10.69 10.63
N PHE A 216 12.86 -10.93 9.43
CA PHE A 216 12.61 -12.29 8.94
C PHE A 216 13.96 -12.90 8.50
N ASN A 217 14.71 -13.46 9.46
CA ASN A 217 16.02 -14.02 9.17
C ASN A 217 15.88 -15.29 8.32
N GLY A 218 16.66 -15.37 7.24
CA GLY A 218 16.88 -16.63 6.54
C GLY A 218 17.51 -17.67 7.47
N THR A 219 17.24 -18.94 7.18
CA THR A 219 17.95 -20.07 7.81
C THR A 219 19.29 -20.31 7.12
#